data_AF-A0A1S3GVB8-F1
#
_entry.id   AF-A0A1S3GVB8-F1
#
_cell.length_a   1.000
_cell.length_b   1.000
_cell.length_c   1.000
_cell.angle_alpha   90.00
_cell.angle_beta   90.00
_cell.angle_gamma   90.00
#
_symmetry.space_group_name_H-M   'P 1'
#
loop_
_entity.id
_entity.type
_entity.pdbx_description
1 polymer ?
#
loop_
_entity_poly.entity_id
_entity_poly.type
_entity_poly.pdbx_seq_one_letter_code
_entity_poly.pdbx_strand_id
1 'polypeptide(L)'
;MERKDFETWLDNISVTFLSLTDLQKNETLDHLISLSGAVQLRHLSNNLETLLKRDFLKLLPLELSFYLLKWLDPQTLLTCCLVSKQWNKVISACTEVWQTACNNLGWQIDDSVQDALHWKKVYLKAILRMKQLEDHEAFETSSLIGHSARVYALYYKDGLLCTGKALGLVS
;
A
#
# COMPACT_ATOMS: atom_id res chain seq x y z
N MET A 1 -40.14 -25.55 -16.33
CA MET A 1 -39.48 -26.78 -15.86
C MET A 1 -39.50 -26.77 -14.35
N GLU A 2 -39.92 -27.87 -13.72
CA GLU A 2 -39.87 -27.99 -12.26
C GLU A 2 -38.43 -28.12 -11.78
N ARG A 3 -38.18 -27.88 -10.48
CA ARG A 3 -36.82 -27.81 -9.94
C ARG A 3 -36.05 -29.13 -10.06
N LYS A 4 -36.72 -30.27 -9.81
CA LYS A 4 -36.12 -31.60 -9.96
C LYS A 4 -35.74 -31.92 -11.41
N ASP A 5 -36.61 -31.55 -12.36
CA ASP A 5 -36.35 -31.75 -13.78
C ASP A 5 -35.16 -30.88 -14.23
N PHE A 6 -35.06 -29.65 -13.70
CA PHE A 6 -33.93 -28.78 -13.97
C PHE A 6 -32.61 -29.31 -13.43
N GLU A 7 -32.59 -29.83 -12.19
CA GLU A 7 -31.41 -30.43 -11.59
C GLU A 7 -30.93 -31.64 -12.41
N THR A 8 -31.86 -32.51 -12.82
CA THR A 8 -31.55 -33.67 -13.68
C THR A 8 -31.01 -33.26 -15.04
N TRP A 9 -31.60 -32.22 -15.65
CA TRP A 9 -31.10 -31.65 -16.90
C TRP A 9 -29.68 -31.07 -16.76
N LEU A 10 -29.42 -30.37 -15.65
CA LEU A 10 -28.12 -29.79 -15.32
C LEU A 10 -27.02 -30.86 -15.18
N ASP A 11 -27.31 -31.96 -14.50
CA ASP A 11 -26.37 -33.07 -14.34
C ASP A 11 -26.00 -33.69 -15.69
N ASN A 12 -26.98 -33.91 -16.55
CA ASN A 12 -26.76 -34.48 -17.89
C ASN A 12 -25.89 -33.57 -18.77
N ILE A 13 -26.15 -32.26 -18.74
CA ILE A 13 -25.30 -31.28 -19.44
C ILE A 13 -23.90 -31.25 -18.86
N SER A 14 -23.76 -31.33 -17.54
CA SER A 14 -22.45 -31.30 -16.87
C SER A 14 -21.57 -32.46 -17.31
N VAL A 15 -22.12 -33.68 -17.36
CA VAL A 15 -21.42 -34.87 -17.86
C VAL A 15 -21.01 -34.67 -19.32
N THR A 16 -21.92 -34.17 -20.15
CA THR A 16 -21.65 -33.93 -21.57
C THR A 16 -20.56 -32.89 -21.76
N PHE A 17 -20.64 -31.77 -21.05
CA PHE A 17 -19.68 -30.66 -21.13
C PHE A 17 -18.28 -31.08 -20.67
N LEU A 18 -18.17 -31.93 -19.64
CA LEU A 18 -16.88 -32.45 -19.18
C LEU A 18 -16.20 -33.33 -20.23
N SER A 19 -16.97 -34.05 -21.04
CA SER A 19 -16.45 -34.91 -22.12
C SER A 19 -15.95 -34.15 -23.36
N LEU A 20 -16.27 -32.86 -23.48
CA LEU A 20 -15.85 -32.03 -24.61
C LEU A 20 -14.36 -31.65 -24.56
N THR A 21 -13.77 -31.43 -25.73
CA THR A 21 -12.43 -30.81 -25.86
C THR A 21 -12.46 -29.35 -25.43
N ASP A 22 -11.30 -28.77 -25.12
CA ASP A 22 -11.21 -27.36 -24.69
C ASP A 22 -11.72 -26.39 -25.76
N LEU A 23 -11.50 -26.69 -27.04
CA LEU A 23 -12.04 -25.88 -28.15
C LEU A 23 -13.58 -25.92 -28.15
N GLN A 24 -14.17 -27.11 -28.04
CA GLN A 24 -15.63 -27.28 -28.01
C GLN A 24 -16.26 -26.66 -26.76
N LYS A 25 -15.57 -26.70 -25.62
CA LYS A 25 -16.00 -26.00 -24.39
C LYS A 25 -16.05 -24.49 -24.63
N ASN A 26 -15.02 -23.92 -25.26
CA ASN A 26 -14.99 -22.48 -25.58
C ASN A 26 -16.12 -22.11 -26.55
N GLU A 27 -16.30 -22.86 -27.64
CA GLU A 27 -17.40 -22.63 -28.59
C GLU A 27 -18.78 -22.72 -27.92
N THR A 28 -18.96 -23.67 -27.00
CA THR A 28 -20.20 -23.82 -26.22
C THR A 28 -20.43 -22.61 -25.32
N LEU A 29 -19.40 -22.12 -24.64
CA LEU A 29 -19.48 -20.93 -23.79
C LEU A 29 -19.81 -19.68 -24.62
N ASP A 30 -19.14 -19.49 -25.77
CA ASP A 30 -19.41 -18.37 -26.69
C ASP A 30 -20.86 -18.38 -27.15
N HIS A 31 -21.38 -19.56 -27.50
CA HIS A 31 -22.77 -19.72 -27.87
C HIS A 31 -23.73 -19.35 -26.73
N LEU A 32 -23.51 -19.88 -25.52
CA LEU A 32 -24.34 -19.58 -24.35
C LEU A 32 -24.28 -18.08 -23.96
N ILE A 33 -23.12 -17.44 -24.10
CA ILE A 33 -22.95 -16.00 -23.89
C ILE A 33 -23.76 -15.21 -24.92
N SER A 34 -23.72 -15.60 -26.20
CA SER A 34 -24.49 -14.93 -27.27
C SER A 34 -26.00 -15.02 -27.08
N LEU A 35 -26.48 -16.10 -26.45
CA LEU A 35 -27.90 -16.30 -26.13
C LEU A 35 -28.33 -15.61 -24.82
N SER A 36 -27.38 -15.13 -24.03
CA SER A 36 -27.63 -14.56 -22.71
C SER A 36 -28.04 -13.09 -22.78
N GLY A 37 -29.04 -12.71 -21.97
CA GLY A 37 -29.45 -11.32 -21.82
C GLY A 37 -28.57 -10.53 -20.85
N ALA A 38 -28.83 -9.21 -20.77
CA ALA A 38 -28.04 -8.29 -19.93
C ALA A 38 -27.96 -8.71 -18.45
N VAL A 39 -29.01 -9.32 -17.90
CA VAL A 39 -29.03 -9.81 -16.52
C VAL A 39 -28.05 -10.97 -16.32
N GLN A 40 -28.08 -11.96 -17.22
CA GLN A 40 -27.20 -13.13 -17.18
C GLN A 40 -25.74 -12.72 -17.44
N LEU A 41 -25.50 -11.83 -18.40
CA LEU A 41 -24.15 -11.31 -18.69
C LEU A 41 -23.57 -10.52 -17.50
N ARG A 42 -24.39 -9.72 -16.80
CA ARG A 42 -23.95 -9.05 -15.57
C ARG A 42 -23.63 -10.04 -14.45
N HIS A 43 -24.46 -11.06 -14.28
CA HIS A 43 -24.20 -12.13 -13.31
C HIS A 43 -22.88 -12.87 -13.63
N LEU A 44 -22.67 -13.23 -14.90
CA LEU A 44 -21.45 -13.89 -15.37
C LEU A 44 -20.22 -13.01 -15.16
N SER A 45 -20.27 -11.73 -15.54
CA SER A 45 -19.17 -10.78 -15.37
C SER A 45 -18.71 -10.65 -13.91
N ASN A 46 -19.67 -10.50 -12.98
CA ASN A 46 -19.35 -10.39 -11.55
C ASN A 46 -18.72 -11.67 -10.98
N ASN A 47 -19.18 -12.84 -11.42
CA ASN A 47 -18.62 -14.13 -10.97
C ASN A 47 -17.28 -14.44 -11.64
N LEU A 48 -17.09 -14.10 -12.91
CA LEU A 48 -15.79 -14.27 -13.57
C LEU A 48 -14.73 -13.39 -12.94
N GLU A 49 -15.09 -12.18 -12.53
CA GLU A 49 -14.15 -11.30 -11.82
C GLU A 49 -13.62 -11.95 -10.54
N THR A 50 -14.46 -12.64 -9.76
CA THR A 50 -14.03 -13.32 -8.53
C THR A 50 -13.24 -14.61 -8.80
N LEU A 51 -13.53 -15.30 -9.92
CA LEU A 51 -12.83 -16.54 -10.31
C LEU A 51 -11.46 -16.27 -10.94
N LEU A 52 -11.35 -15.19 -11.72
CA LEU A 52 -10.14 -14.85 -12.48
C LEU A 52 -9.21 -13.92 -11.71
N LYS A 53 -9.75 -12.95 -10.96
CA LYS A 53 -8.93 -12.03 -10.18
C LYS A 53 -8.75 -12.57 -8.78
N ARG A 54 -7.59 -13.18 -8.52
CA ARG A 54 -7.19 -13.56 -7.17
C ARG A 54 -6.59 -12.37 -6.44
N ASP A 55 -7.32 -11.89 -5.44
CA ASP A 55 -6.82 -10.88 -4.53
C ASP A 55 -5.88 -11.54 -3.49
N PHE A 56 -4.58 -11.58 -3.79
CA PHE A 56 -3.60 -12.27 -2.96
C PHE A 56 -3.57 -11.76 -1.50
N LEU A 57 -3.73 -10.45 -1.27
CA LEU A 57 -3.75 -9.89 0.08
C LEU A 57 -5.02 -10.22 0.87
N LYS A 58 -6.09 -10.69 0.20
CA LYS A 58 -7.28 -11.24 0.86
C LYS A 58 -7.21 -12.75 1.05
N LEU A 59 -6.56 -13.46 0.13
CA LEU A 59 -6.55 -14.93 0.10
C LEU A 59 -5.42 -15.52 0.95
N LEU A 60 -4.31 -14.79 1.11
CA LEU A 60 -3.16 -15.27 1.87
C LEU A 60 -3.30 -14.98 3.37
N PRO A 61 -2.77 -15.86 4.24
CA PRO A 61 -2.44 -15.53 5.62
C PRO A 61 -1.65 -14.22 5.71
N LEU A 62 -1.82 -13.50 6.83
CA LEU A 62 -1.27 -12.16 7.00
C LEU A 62 0.27 -12.16 6.93
N GLU A 63 0.89 -13.21 7.45
CA GLU A 63 2.34 -13.41 7.49
C GLU A 63 2.93 -13.53 6.07
N LEU A 64 2.25 -14.30 5.20
CA LEU A 64 2.65 -14.44 3.81
C LEU A 64 2.41 -13.16 3.02
N SER A 65 1.32 -12.46 3.32
CA SER A 65 1.07 -11.13 2.76
C SER A 65 2.22 -10.18 3.12
N PHE A 66 2.60 -10.10 4.40
CA PHE A 66 3.71 -9.25 4.84
C PHE A 66 5.05 -9.65 4.23
N TYR A 67 5.32 -10.96 4.09
CA TYR A 67 6.51 -11.43 3.40
C TYR A 67 6.60 -10.90 1.96
N LEU A 68 5.50 -10.95 1.20
CA LEU A 68 5.46 -10.42 -0.16
C LEU A 68 5.69 -8.91 -0.21
N LEU A 69 5.12 -8.16 0.72
CA LEU A 69 5.24 -6.70 0.75
C LEU A 69 6.69 -6.21 0.95
N LYS A 70 7.56 -7.00 1.58
CA LYS A 70 8.99 -6.66 1.75
C LYS A 70 9.78 -6.56 0.44
N TRP A 71 9.29 -7.18 -0.62
CA TRP A 71 9.94 -7.18 -1.94
C TRP A 71 9.50 -6.01 -2.81
N LEU A 72 8.58 -5.17 -2.34
CA LEU A 72 8.08 -4.02 -3.07
C LEU A 72 8.73 -2.74 -2.54
N ASP A 73 9.03 -1.82 -3.46
CA ASP A 73 9.50 -0.50 -3.06
C ASP A 73 8.37 0.33 -2.43
N PRO A 74 8.69 1.31 -1.57
CA PRO A 74 7.68 2.11 -0.88
C PRO A 74 6.72 2.87 -1.80
N GLN A 75 7.15 3.28 -3.00
CA GLN A 75 6.29 4.00 -3.93
C GLN A 75 5.25 3.06 -4.53
N THR A 76 5.66 1.85 -4.93
CA THR A 76 4.75 0.79 -5.36
C THR A 76 3.76 0.44 -4.25
N LEU A 77 4.21 0.33 -3.01
CA LEU A 77 3.35 0.06 -1.84
C LEU A 77 2.29 1.15 -1.62
N LEU A 78 2.66 2.43 -1.80
CA LEU A 78 1.70 3.54 -1.73
C LEU A 78 0.66 3.45 -2.84
N THR A 79 1.05 3.09 -4.06
CA THR A 79 0.11 2.83 -5.17
C THR A 79 -0.80 1.64 -4.84
N CYS A 80 -0.26 0.55 -4.29
CA CYS A 80 -1.02 -0.61 -3.86
C CYS A 80 -2.06 -0.26 -2.78
N CYS A 81 -1.80 0.73 -1.92
CA CYS A 81 -2.78 1.22 -0.95
C CYS A 81 -4.04 1.84 -1.60
N LEU A 82 -3.98 2.23 -2.87
CA LEU A 82 -5.11 2.82 -3.60
C LEU A 82 -6.04 1.76 -4.22
N VAL A 83 -5.62 0.50 -4.28
CA VAL A 83 -6.39 -0.60 -4.92
C VAL A 83 -7.69 -0.86 -4.17
N SER A 84 -7.64 -0.96 -2.84
CA SER A 84 -8.84 -1.15 -2.01
C SER A 84 -8.59 -0.77 -0.55
N LYS A 85 -9.68 -0.56 0.21
CA LYS A 85 -9.60 -0.33 1.66
C LYS A 85 -8.88 -1.46 2.41
N GLN A 86 -9.07 -2.70 1.96
CA GLN A 86 -8.43 -3.86 2.57
C GLN A 86 -6.93 -3.89 2.29
N TRP A 87 -6.52 -3.62 1.05
CA TRP A 87 -5.11 -3.48 0.68
C TRP A 87 -4.43 -2.39 1.51
N ASN A 88 -5.05 -1.21 1.60
CA ASN A 88 -4.53 -0.11 2.41
C ASN A 88 -4.35 -0.54 3.88
N LYS A 89 -5.33 -1.25 4.45
CA LYS A 89 -5.27 -1.74 5.83
C LYS A 89 -4.09 -2.71 6.05
N VAL A 90 -3.94 -3.72 5.20
CA VAL A 90 -2.87 -4.72 5.31
C VAL A 90 -1.50 -4.07 5.14
N ILE A 91 -1.32 -3.28 4.07
CA ILE A 91 -0.04 -2.64 3.77
C ILE A 91 0.35 -1.64 4.86
N SER A 92 -0.60 -0.84 5.36
CA SER A 92 -0.32 0.13 6.41
C SER A 92 -0.02 -0.51 7.77
N ALA A 93 -0.42 -1.77 7.99
CA ALA A 93 -0.13 -2.52 9.21
C ALA A 93 1.25 -3.21 9.18
N CYS A 94 1.96 -3.19 8.05
CA CYS A 94 3.25 -3.85 7.91
C CYS A 94 4.39 -2.93 8.39
N THR A 95 4.66 -2.94 9.71
CA THR A 95 5.66 -2.07 10.36
C THR A 95 7.05 -2.18 9.73
N GLU A 96 7.53 -3.40 9.51
CA GLU A 96 8.90 -3.67 9.04
C GLU A 96 9.21 -2.99 7.70
N VAL A 97 8.23 -2.97 6.80
CA VAL A 97 8.37 -2.35 5.48
C VAL A 97 8.50 -0.83 5.60
N TRP A 98 7.67 -0.20 6.44
CA TRP A 98 7.72 1.26 6.64
C TRP A 98 8.93 1.68 7.48
N GLN A 99 9.37 0.89 8.45
CA GLN A 99 10.62 1.09 9.18
C GLN A 99 11.81 1.07 8.23
N THR A 100 11.91 0.02 7.40
CA THR A 100 12.97 -0.10 6.40
C THR A 100 12.96 1.09 5.44
N ALA A 101 11.77 1.51 5.00
CA ALA A 101 11.61 2.68 4.13
C ALA A 101 12.08 3.98 4.79
N CYS A 102 11.74 4.23 6.06
CA CYS A 102 12.23 5.38 6.83
C CYS A 102 13.75 5.33 7.03
N ASN A 103 14.29 4.16 7.40
CA ASN A 103 15.72 3.96 7.60
C ASN A 103 16.53 4.23 6.33
N ASN A 104 16.03 3.79 5.17
CA ASN A 104 16.65 4.06 3.87
C ASN A 104 16.67 5.56 3.52
N LEU A 105 15.76 6.37 4.06
CA LEU A 105 15.77 7.84 3.95
C LEU A 105 16.66 8.52 5.01
N GLY A 106 17.33 7.75 5.87
CA GLY A 106 18.15 8.29 6.96
C GLY A 106 17.35 8.81 8.15
N TRP A 107 16.05 8.54 8.23
CA TRP A 107 15.21 8.94 9.36
C TRP A 107 15.36 7.93 10.50
N GLN A 108 16.12 8.31 11.53
CA GLN A 108 16.22 7.55 12.77
C GLN A 108 15.09 7.95 13.71
N ILE A 109 14.13 7.06 13.87
CA ILE A 109 13.00 7.23 14.78
C ILE A 109 13.26 6.31 15.97
N ASP A 110 12.89 6.75 17.17
CA ASP A 110 12.97 5.92 18.35
C ASP A 110 12.12 4.65 18.17
N ASP A 111 12.76 3.49 18.22
CA ASP A 111 12.16 2.16 18.07
C ASP A 111 11.13 1.86 19.18
N SER A 112 11.03 2.72 20.20
CA SER A 112 9.98 2.65 21.24
C SER A 112 8.56 2.77 20.69
N VAL A 113 8.37 3.30 19.47
CA VAL A 113 7.05 3.47 18.84
C VAL A 113 6.60 2.20 18.09
N GLN A 114 5.73 1.41 18.72
CA GLN A 114 5.20 0.16 18.14
C GLN A 114 3.98 0.32 17.20
N ASP A 115 3.49 1.54 16.96
CA ASP A 115 2.32 1.74 16.10
C ASP A 115 2.69 1.60 14.61
N ALA A 116 2.26 0.52 13.96
CA ALA A 116 2.47 0.29 12.53
C ALA A 116 2.00 1.45 11.64
N LEU A 117 0.86 2.06 11.99
CA LEU A 117 0.29 3.19 11.23
C LEU A 117 1.13 4.46 11.39
N HIS A 118 1.89 4.57 12.47
CA HIS A 118 2.81 5.68 12.71
C HIS A 118 3.92 5.69 11.66
N TRP A 119 4.55 4.54 11.39
CA TRP A 119 5.69 4.44 10.47
C TRP A 119 5.35 4.88 9.06
N LYS A 120 4.18 4.49 8.52
CA LYS A 120 3.71 4.98 7.21
C LYS A 120 3.53 6.49 7.20
N LYS A 121 2.94 7.07 8.25
CA LYS A 121 2.74 8.53 8.35
C LYS A 121 4.07 9.26 8.40
N VAL A 122 5.05 8.72 9.14
CA VAL A 122 6.38 9.32 9.20
C VAL A 122 7.06 9.24 7.85
N TYR A 123 7.01 8.09 7.18
CA TYR A 123 7.54 7.94 5.82
C TYR A 123 6.97 8.98 4.84
N LEU A 124 5.64 9.19 4.88
CA LEU A 124 4.99 10.20 4.05
C LEU A 124 5.46 11.63 4.37
N LYS A 125 5.64 11.95 5.66
CA LYS A 125 6.21 13.24 6.07
C LYS A 125 7.65 13.39 5.61
N ALA A 126 8.44 12.32 5.68
CA ALA A 126 9.82 12.30 5.23
C ALA A 126 9.94 12.60 3.74
N ILE A 127 9.15 11.92 2.89
CA ILE A 127 9.12 12.23 1.44
C ILE A 127 8.71 13.68 1.20
N LEU A 128 7.64 14.14 1.85
CA LEU A 128 7.17 15.52 1.66
C LEU A 128 8.26 16.52 2.05
N ARG A 129 8.96 16.27 3.15
CA ARG A 129 10.06 17.11 3.63
C ARG A 129 11.24 17.12 2.67
N MET A 130 11.62 15.96 2.13
CA MET A 130 12.67 15.84 1.11
C MET A 130 12.32 16.65 -0.13
N LYS A 131 11.07 16.57 -0.60
CA LYS A 131 10.60 17.35 -1.73
C LYS A 131 10.64 18.86 -1.45
N GLN A 132 10.14 19.30 -0.29
CA GLN A 132 10.20 20.71 0.11
C GLN A 132 11.64 21.24 0.22
N LEU A 133 12.59 20.37 0.62
CA LEU A 133 14.02 20.74 0.66
C LEU A 133 14.58 20.93 -0.75
N GLU A 134 14.21 20.07 -1.70
CA GLU A 134 14.55 20.20 -3.11
C GLU A 134 13.92 21.47 -3.74
N ASP A 135 12.67 21.76 -3.40
CA ASP A 135 11.91 22.91 -3.90
C ASP A 135 12.24 24.23 -3.15
N HIS A 136 13.16 24.22 -2.18
CA HIS A 136 13.51 25.35 -1.30
C HIS A 136 12.34 25.93 -0.47
N GLU A 137 11.25 25.18 -0.29
CA GLU A 137 10.08 25.57 0.51
C GLU A 137 10.15 25.08 1.97
N ALA A 138 11.24 24.40 2.33
CA ALA A 138 11.42 23.75 3.62
C ALA A 138 11.94 24.67 4.75
N PHE A 139 11.93 26.00 4.60
CA PHE A 139 12.63 26.91 5.51
C PHE A 139 11.74 28.04 6.02
N GLU A 140 11.81 28.30 7.32
CA GLU A 140 11.33 29.52 7.96
C GLU A 140 12.54 30.23 8.57
N THR A 141 12.71 31.53 8.29
CA THR A 141 13.86 32.30 8.79
C THR A 141 13.43 33.15 9.97
N SER A 142 14.10 32.96 11.11
CA SER A 142 13.96 33.82 12.29
C SER A 142 15.31 34.45 12.66
N SER A 143 15.28 35.73 13.01
CA SER A 143 16.47 36.48 13.44
C SER A 143 16.51 36.54 14.95
N LEU A 144 17.49 35.87 15.56
CA LEU A 144 17.70 35.86 17.01
C LEU A 144 18.85 36.81 17.37
N ILE A 145 18.57 37.78 18.24
CA ILE A 145 19.56 38.74 18.74
C ILE A 145 20.05 38.23 20.10
N GLY A 146 21.35 37.92 20.21
CA GLY A 146 21.92 37.39 21.47
C GLY A 146 23.37 37.78 21.73
N HIS A 147 24.19 37.95 20.69
CA HIS A 147 25.62 38.24 20.83
C HIS A 147 26.03 39.53 20.15
N SER A 148 26.86 40.33 20.84
CA SER A 148 27.47 41.57 20.32
C SER A 148 28.71 41.33 19.45
N ALA A 149 29.14 40.08 19.29
CA ALA A 149 30.26 39.72 18.42
C ALA A 149 29.97 38.41 17.69
N ARG A 150 30.89 38.03 16.80
CA ARG A 150 30.78 36.84 15.96
C ARG A 150 30.57 35.57 16.79
N VAL A 151 29.59 34.77 16.39
CA VAL A 151 29.37 33.41 16.89
C VAL A 151 30.38 32.48 16.22
N TYR A 152 31.10 31.68 17.01
CA TYR A 152 32.13 30.76 16.54
C TYR A 152 31.72 29.29 16.63
N ALA A 153 30.76 28.99 17.50
CA ALA A 153 30.22 27.65 17.68
C ALA A 153 28.69 27.70 17.80
N LEU A 154 28.03 26.69 17.23
CA LEU A 154 26.59 26.50 17.30
C LEU A 154 26.33 25.05 17.69
N TYR A 155 25.44 24.84 18.65
CA TYR A 155 25.01 23.52 19.06
C TYR A 155 23.49 23.48 19.13
N TYR A 156 22.89 22.46 18.53
CA TYR A 156 21.44 22.26 18.57
C TYR A 156 21.14 20.87 19.08
N LYS A 157 20.27 20.79 20.09
CA LYS A 157 19.79 19.52 20.62
C LYS A 157 18.42 19.71 21.27
N ASP A 158 17.48 18.81 20.97
CA ASP A 158 16.16 18.73 21.60
C ASP A 158 15.38 20.06 21.62
N GLY A 159 15.44 20.81 20.52
CA GLY A 159 14.78 22.13 20.41
C GLY A 159 15.56 23.29 21.04
N LEU A 160 16.67 23.02 21.72
CA LEU A 160 17.54 24.03 22.32
C LEU A 160 18.68 24.37 21.37
N LEU A 161 18.92 25.67 21.19
CA LEU A 161 20.02 26.22 20.42
C LEU A 161 20.99 26.94 21.36
N CYS A 162 22.22 26.46 21.46
CA CYS A 162 23.28 27.10 22.22
C CYS A 162 24.28 27.77 21.27
N THR A 163 24.73 28.97 21.64
CA THR A 163 25.64 29.76 20.81
C THR A 163 26.91 30.12 21.60
N GLY A 164 28.07 29.84 21.00
CA GLY A 164 29.38 30.04 21.63
C GLY A 164 30.15 31.21 21.01
N LYS A 165 30.67 32.11 21.85
CA LYS A 165 31.57 33.22 21.48
C LYS A 165 32.98 32.99 22.04
N ALA A 166 34.01 33.49 21.33
CA ALA A 166 35.43 33.29 21.65
C ALA A 166 35.92 33.80 23.02
N LEU A 167 35.08 34.50 23.81
CA LEU A 167 35.42 35.04 25.13
C LEU A 167 34.90 34.19 26.32
N GLY A 168 34.51 32.94 26.10
CA GLY A 168 34.25 31.98 27.18
C GLY A 168 32.90 32.10 27.88
N LEU A 169 31.97 32.93 27.39
CA LEU A 169 30.58 32.96 27.86
C LEU A 169 29.68 32.18 26.89
N VAL A 170 28.92 31.22 27.43
CA VAL A 170 27.86 30.47 26.75
C VAL A 170 26.54 31.17 27.02
N SER A 171 25.70 31.33 26.00
CA SER A 171 24.33 31.87 26.11
C SER A 171 23.37 31.01 25.32
#